data_AF-A0A0F9MZ13-F1
#
_entry.id   AF-A0A0F9MZ13-F1
#
_cell.length_a   1.000
_cell.length_b   1.000
_cell.length_c   1.000
_cell.angle_alpha   90.00
_cell.angle_beta   90.00
_cell.angle_gamma   90.00
#
_symmetry.space_group_name_H-M   'P 1'
#
loop_
_entity.id
_entity.type
_entity.pdbx_description
1 polymer ?
#
loop_
_entity_poly.entity_id
_entity_poly.type
_entity_poly.pdbx_seq_one_letter_code
_entity_poly.pdbx_strand_id
1 'polypeptide(L)'
;MKNLYKTYQTITHPLSIALAAAQHHGILIDLDARSDLKKKMEGKIQATSDRITELAKKPVNPNSPKQVAKLLYDDMKFPKMYSKKRTVTTDENAILTLLKRYPHEEILSAIVSYRKDTKLVSTFLDVAVDENNRMHTSYNASGTKNYRISSSKDLWSSGMNLQNIPVGKRPGVENIRHLF
;
A
#
# COMPACT_ATOMS: atom_id res chain seq x y z
N MET A 1 -5.16 -0.31 40.35
CA MET A 1 -4.22 0.81 40.09
C MET A 1 -2.73 0.44 40.25
N LYS A 2 -2.27 -0.23 41.32
CA LYS A 2 -0.83 -0.55 41.55
C LYS A 2 -0.11 -1.28 40.38
N ASN A 3 -0.82 -2.10 39.61
CA ASN A 3 -0.25 -2.87 38.49
C ASN A 3 0.01 -2.00 37.23
N LEU A 4 -0.77 -0.92 37.03
CA LEU A 4 -0.62 -0.01 35.90
C LEU A 4 0.64 0.86 36.02
N TYR A 5 0.92 1.36 37.22
CA TYR A 5 2.11 2.19 37.46
C TYR A 5 3.41 1.39 37.24
N LYS A 6 3.47 0.15 37.74
CA LYS A 6 4.62 -0.74 37.51
C LYS A 6 4.79 -1.05 36.01
N THR A 7 3.71 -1.35 35.32
CA THR A 7 3.73 -1.62 33.86
C THR A 7 4.21 -0.39 33.08
N TYR A 8 3.74 0.81 33.43
CA TYR A 8 4.21 2.05 32.82
C TYR A 8 5.71 2.25 33.01
N GLN A 9 6.21 2.14 34.26
CA GLN A 9 7.61 2.37 34.56
C GLN A 9 8.56 1.33 33.94
N THR A 10 8.13 0.07 33.86
CA THR A 10 9.00 -1.04 33.42
C THR A 10 8.87 -1.40 31.95
N ILE A 11 7.77 -1.03 31.29
CA ILE A 11 7.49 -1.41 29.91
C ILE A 11 7.21 -0.16 29.07
N THR A 12 6.14 0.57 29.35
CA THR A 12 5.66 1.62 28.44
C THR A 12 6.63 2.80 28.32
N HIS A 13 7.17 3.27 29.45
CA HIS A 13 8.10 4.41 29.45
C HIS A 13 9.44 4.06 28.79
N PRO A 14 10.15 2.96 29.15
CA PRO A 14 11.34 2.53 28.42
C PRO A 14 11.08 2.29 26.93
N LEU A 15 9.94 1.68 26.57
CA LEU A 15 9.58 1.46 25.18
C LEU A 15 9.40 2.78 24.43
N SER A 16 8.78 3.80 25.04
CA SER A 16 8.62 5.11 24.40
C SER A 16 9.96 5.76 24.06
N ILE A 17 10.98 5.60 24.92
CA ILE A 17 12.33 6.10 24.69
C ILE A 17 13.00 5.33 23.54
N ALA A 18 12.91 3.99 23.55
CA ALA A 18 13.47 3.15 22.49
C ALA A 18 12.83 3.44 21.12
N LEU A 19 11.51 3.63 21.08
CA LEU A 19 10.79 4.01 19.86
C LEU A 19 11.21 5.40 19.40
N ALA A 20 11.31 6.39 20.27
CA ALA A 20 11.78 7.73 19.90
C ALA A 20 13.21 7.69 19.31
N ALA A 21 14.10 6.90 19.91
CA ALA A 21 15.45 6.70 19.38
C ALA A 21 15.45 6.04 17.99
N ALA A 22 14.62 5.01 17.78
CA ALA A 22 14.47 4.37 16.47
C ALA A 22 13.89 5.32 15.41
N GLN A 23 12.91 6.14 15.77
CA GLN A 23 12.34 7.15 14.88
C GLN A 23 13.38 8.20 14.49
N HIS A 24 14.16 8.69 15.46
CA HIS A 24 15.22 9.66 15.21
C HIS A 24 16.35 9.08 14.37
N HIS A 25 16.72 7.81 14.58
CA HIS A 25 17.75 7.14 13.78
C HIS A 25 17.30 6.91 12.34
N GLY A 26 16.03 6.59 12.11
CA GLY A 26 15.51 6.28 10.77
C GLY A 26 16.10 5.02 10.16
N ILE A 27 15.72 4.72 8.92
CA ILE A 27 16.15 3.55 8.16
C ILE A 27 16.86 4.02 6.90
N LEU A 28 18.09 3.56 6.69
CA LEU A 28 18.86 3.88 5.50
C LEU A 28 18.17 3.32 4.25
N ILE A 29 18.12 4.10 3.19
CA ILE A 29 17.50 3.71 1.93
C ILE A 29 18.56 3.71 0.83
N ASP A 30 18.65 2.61 0.09
CA ASP A 30 19.43 2.57 -1.15
C ASP A 30 18.68 3.38 -2.22
N LEU A 31 19.15 4.62 -2.45
CA LEU A 31 18.52 5.55 -3.38
C LEU A 31 18.67 5.14 -4.84
N ASP A 32 19.79 4.51 -5.20
CA ASP A 32 20.06 4.10 -6.57
C ASP A 32 19.17 2.92 -6.93
N ALA A 33 19.16 1.87 -6.09
CA ALA A 33 18.27 0.72 -6.27
C ALA A 33 16.79 1.14 -6.24
N ARG A 34 16.42 2.10 -5.38
CA ARG A 34 15.06 2.65 -5.34
C ARG A 34 14.70 3.39 -6.62
N SER A 35 15.60 4.20 -7.18
CA SER A 35 15.38 4.95 -8.42
C SER A 35 15.17 4.02 -9.61
N ASP A 36 16.02 3.00 -9.73
CA ASP A 36 15.95 2.02 -10.81
C ASP A 36 14.67 1.20 -10.72
N LEU A 37 14.30 0.74 -9.51
CA LEU A 37 13.05 0.04 -9.31
C LEU A 37 11.85 0.95 -9.62
N LYS A 38 11.87 2.21 -9.18
CA LYS A 38 10.79 3.16 -9.47
C LYS A 38 10.57 3.32 -10.97
N LYS A 39 11.63 3.56 -11.75
CA LYS A 39 11.55 3.66 -13.22
C LYS A 39 10.96 2.41 -13.87
N LYS A 40 11.41 1.22 -13.43
CA LYS A 40 10.87 -0.08 -13.90
C LYS A 40 9.37 -0.19 -13.61
N MET A 41 8.95 0.17 -12.41
CA MET A 41 7.56 0.09 -12.00
C MET A 41 6.68 1.12 -12.72
N GLU A 42 7.15 2.34 -12.92
CA GLU A 42 6.45 3.38 -13.69
C GLU A 42 6.22 2.96 -15.14
N GLY A 43 7.22 2.36 -15.80
CA GLY A 43 7.07 1.78 -17.13
C GLY A 43 6.01 0.69 -17.19
N LYS A 44 5.99 -0.21 -16.18
CA LYS A 44 4.98 -1.27 -16.07
C LYS A 44 3.57 -0.72 -15.83
N ILE A 45 3.44 0.31 -14.98
CA ILE A 45 2.17 1.00 -14.71
C ILE A 45 1.64 1.63 -15.99
N GLN A 46 2.49 2.34 -16.74
CA GLN A 46 2.11 2.97 -17.99
C GLN A 46 1.63 1.93 -19.02
N ALA A 47 2.41 0.87 -19.25
CA ALA A 47 2.02 -0.20 -20.17
C ALA A 47 0.67 -0.85 -19.76
N THR A 48 0.45 -1.06 -18.47
CA THR A 48 -0.82 -1.60 -17.96
C THR A 48 -1.98 -0.61 -18.15
N SER A 49 -1.74 0.69 -17.96
CA SER A 49 -2.72 1.76 -18.20
C SER A 49 -3.16 1.81 -19.66
N ASP A 50 -2.20 1.70 -20.58
CA ASP A 50 -2.45 1.71 -22.02
C ASP A 50 -3.26 0.48 -22.42
N ARG A 51 -2.91 -0.69 -21.88
CA ARG A 51 -3.67 -1.93 -22.07
C ARG A 51 -5.09 -1.84 -21.54
N ILE A 52 -5.31 -1.25 -20.36
CA ILE A 52 -6.66 -1.01 -19.81
C ILE A 52 -7.46 -0.09 -20.74
N THR A 53 -6.83 0.96 -21.25
CA THR A 53 -7.47 1.92 -22.16
C THR A 53 -7.89 1.26 -23.47
N GLU A 54 -7.04 0.39 -24.03
CA GLU A 54 -7.32 -0.42 -25.21
C GLU A 54 -8.51 -1.37 -24.97
N LEU A 55 -8.49 -2.15 -23.89
CA LEU A 55 -9.56 -3.09 -23.52
C LEU A 55 -10.89 -2.37 -23.26
N ALA A 56 -10.83 -1.20 -22.60
CA ALA A 56 -12.00 -0.38 -22.31
C ALA A 56 -12.52 0.40 -23.52
N LYS A 57 -11.72 0.50 -24.61
CA LYS A 57 -11.96 1.35 -25.80
C LYS A 57 -12.19 2.82 -25.46
N LYS A 58 -11.71 3.27 -24.30
CA LYS A 58 -11.82 4.65 -23.81
C LYS A 58 -10.84 4.90 -22.66
N PRO A 59 -10.45 6.17 -22.42
CA PRO A 59 -9.64 6.51 -21.26
C PRO A 59 -10.37 6.19 -19.95
N VAL A 60 -9.72 5.45 -19.06
CA VAL A 60 -10.22 5.15 -17.71
C VAL A 60 -9.08 5.27 -16.72
N ASN A 61 -9.29 6.05 -15.67
CA ASN A 61 -8.38 6.09 -14.53
C ASN A 61 -8.67 4.89 -13.60
N PRO A 62 -7.79 3.87 -13.54
CA PRO A 62 -8.07 2.68 -12.74
C PRO A 62 -8.04 2.96 -11.24
N ASN A 63 -7.41 4.06 -10.80
CA ASN A 63 -7.41 4.49 -9.40
C ASN A 63 -8.74 5.13 -8.96
N SER A 64 -9.60 5.53 -9.90
CA SER A 64 -10.91 6.12 -9.58
C SER A 64 -11.96 5.01 -9.38
N PRO A 65 -12.47 4.79 -8.15
CA PRO A 65 -13.48 3.76 -7.92
C PRO A 65 -14.76 4.01 -8.72
N LYS A 66 -15.11 5.28 -8.95
CA LYS A 66 -16.28 5.71 -9.73
C LYS A 66 -16.14 5.36 -11.21
N GLN A 67 -14.98 5.65 -11.82
CA GLN A 67 -14.75 5.34 -13.23
C GLN A 67 -14.68 3.82 -13.46
N VAL A 68 -14.01 3.09 -12.57
CA VAL A 68 -13.96 1.61 -12.63
C VAL A 68 -15.33 0.99 -12.41
N ALA A 69 -16.16 1.53 -11.50
CA ALA A 69 -17.51 1.03 -11.28
C ALA A 69 -18.39 1.22 -12.53
N LYS A 70 -18.32 2.39 -13.17
CA LYS A 70 -19.02 2.65 -14.43
C LYS A 70 -18.57 1.67 -15.52
N LEU A 71 -17.25 1.52 -15.69
CA LEU A 71 -16.67 0.59 -16.66
C LEU A 71 -17.17 -0.84 -16.44
N LEU A 72 -16.97 -1.39 -15.25
CA LEU A 72 -17.24 -2.80 -14.99
C LEU A 72 -18.75 -3.10 -14.97
N TYR A 73 -19.55 -2.26 -14.31
CA TYR A 73 -20.95 -2.58 -14.03
C TYR A 73 -21.92 -2.00 -15.06
N ASP A 74 -21.64 -0.81 -15.59
CA ASP A 74 -22.55 -0.14 -16.51
C ASP A 74 -22.18 -0.43 -17.96
N ASP A 75 -20.89 -0.37 -18.32
CA ASP A 75 -20.46 -0.57 -19.71
C ASP A 75 -20.26 -2.06 -20.03
N MET A 76 -19.53 -2.79 -19.18
CA MET A 76 -19.24 -4.23 -19.36
C MET A 76 -20.29 -5.16 -18.75
N LYS A 77 -21.29 -4.61 -18.05
CA LYS A 77 -22.43 -5.35 -17.49
C LYS A 77 -22.08 -6.47 -16.50
N PHE A 78 -20.92 -6.40 -15.83
CA PHE A 78 -20.62 -7.33 -14.74
C PHE A 78 -21.60 -7.15 -13.57
N PRO A 79 -21.82 -8.22 -12.77
CA PRO A 79 -22.65 -8.12 -11.58
C PRO A 79 -22.03 -7.13 -10.57
N LYS A 80 -22.87 -6.23 -10.05
CA LYS A 80 -22.46 -5.25 -9.03
C LYS A 80 -21.98 -5.98 -7.78
N MET A 81 -20.81 -5.57 -7.29
CA MET A 81 -20.25 -6.04 -6.02
C MET A 81 -20.54 -5.01 -4.93
N TYR A 82 -20.83 -5.48 -3.73
CA TYR A 82 -21.22 -4.64 -2.60
C TYR A 82 -20.26 -4.80 -1.43
N SER A 83 -19.94 -3.67 -0.79
CA SER A 83 -19.19 -3.63 0.46
C SER A 83 -20.06 -4.14 1.63
N LYS A 84 -19.45 -4.33 2.81
CA LYS A 84 -20.20 -4.62 4.04
C LYS A 84 -21.27 -3.58 4.37
N LYS A 85 -21.07 -2.33 3.95
CA LYS A 85 -22.01 -1.22 4.13
C LYS A 85 -23.07 -1.15 3.02
N ARG A 86 -23.19 -2.20 2.19
CA ARG A 86 -24.13 -2.30 1.04
C ARG A 86 -23.97 -1.19 -0.01
N THR A 87 -22.79 -0.59 -0.09
CA THR A 87 -22.45 0.34 -1.18
C THR A 87 -21.73 -0.41 -2.30
N VAL A 88 -21.94 0.00 -3.56
CA VAL A 88 -21.20 -0.56 -4.69
C VAL A 88 -19.70 -0.33 -4.48
N THR A 89 -18.89 -1.37 -4.63
CA THR A 89 -17.45 -1.33 -4.39
C THR A 89 -16.69 -1.86 -5.57
N THR A 90 -15.51 -1.31 -5.81
CA THR A 90 -14.51 -1.86 -6.74
C THR A 90 -13.23 -2.21 -6.02
N ASP A 91 -13.27 -2.52 -4.72
CA ASP A 91 -12.08 -2.93 -3.98
C ASP A 91 -11.42 -4.21 -4.54
N GLU A 92 -10.21 -4.50 -4.09
CA GLU A 92 -9.44 -5.64 -4.58
C GLU A 92 -10.20 -6.97 -4.43
N ASN A 93 -10.93 -7.18 -3.33
CA ASN A 93 -11.68 -8.41 -3.13
C ASN A 93 -12.86 -8.52 -4.10
N ALA A 94 -13.55 -7.42 -4.37
CA ALA A 94 -14.63 -7.36 -5.33
C ALA A 94 -14.16 -7.71 -6.75
N ILE A 95 -13.05 -7.11 -7.20
CA ILE A 95 -12.49 -7.39 -8.52
C ILE A 95 -11.92 -8.81 -8.59
N LEU A 96 -11.24 -9.30 -7.55
CA LEU A 96 -10.77 -10.69 -7.50
C LEU A 96 -11.93 -11.70 -7.51
N THR A 97 -13.06 -11.36 -6.90
CA THR A 97 -14.27 -12.21 -6.95
C THR A 97 -14.85 -12.25 -8.37
N LEU A 98 -14.87 -11.11 -9.08
CA LEU A 98 -15.25 -11.07 -10.48
C LEU A 98 -14.27 -11.87 -11.34
N LEU A 99 -12.96 -11.72 -11.13
CA LEU A 99 -11.93 -12.43 -11.88
C LEU A 99 -12.06 -13.95 -11.72
N LYS A 100 -12.42 -14.44 -10.54
CA LYS A 100 -12.71 -15.86 -10.32
C LYS A 100 -13.93 -16.36 -11.11
N ARG A 101 -14.93 -15.50 -11.33
CA ARG A 101 -16.14 -15.83 -12.10
C ARG A 101 -15.94 -15.67 -13.60
N TYR A 102 -15.08 -14.74 -14.00
CA TYR A 102 -14.80 -14.35 -15.38
C TYR A 102 -13.28 -14.37 -15.63
N PRO A 103 -12.63 -15.55 -15.61
CA PRO A 103 -11.17 -15.65 -15.67
C PRO A 103 -10.57 -15.23 -17.02
N HIS A 104 -11.38 -15.21 -18.08
CA HIS A 104 -10.96 -14.79 -19.42
C HIS A 104 -10.97 -13.26 -19.62
N GLU A 105 -11.52 -12.51 -18.66
CA GLU A 105 -11.65 -11.06 -18.75
C GLU A 105 -10.37 -10.37 -18.26
N GLU A 106 -9.45 -10.16 -19.20
CA GLU A 106 -8.12 -9.60 -18.95
C GLU A 106 -8.16 -8.29 -18.16
N ILE A 107 -9.16 -7.44 -18.42
CA ILE A 107 -9.30 -6.12 -17.79
C ILE A 107 -9.37 -6.18 -16.26
N LEU A 108 -9.95 -7.25 -15.71
CA LEU A 108 -10.06 -7.43 -14.26
C LEU A 108 -8.68 -7.65 -13.65
N SER A 109 -7.85 -8.49 -14.29
CA SER A 109 -6.48 -8.75 -13.87
C SER A 109 -5.58 -7.53 -14.06
N ALA A 110 -5.78 -6.76 -15.14
CA ALA A 110 -5.05 -5.54 -15.43
C ALA A 110 -5.33 -4.46 -14.37
N ILE A 111 -6.59 -4.22 -14.00
CA ILE A 111 -6.96 -3.24 -12.96
C ILE A 111 -6.33 -3.61 -11.61
N VAL A 112 -6.35 -4.89 -11.23
CA VAL A 112 -5.73 -5.35 -9.97
C VAL A 112 -4.23 -5.09 -9.99
N SER A 113 -3.56 -5.45 -11.08
CA SER A 113 -2.10 -5.28 -11.22
C SER A 113 -1.71 -3.81 -11.21
N TYR A 114 -2.39 -2.98 -11.99
CA TYR A 114 -2.19 -1.53 -12.03
C TYR A 114 -2.28 -0.89 -10.64
N ARG A 115 -3.33 -1.21 -9.88
CA ARG A 115 -3.53 -0.65 -8.53
C ARG A 115 -2.48 -1.13 -7.54
N LYS A 116 -2.04 -2.38 -7.65
CA LYS A 116 -0.96 -2.92 -6.81
C LYS A 116 0.35 -2.21 -7.07
N ASP A 117 0.71 -2.06 -8.34
CA ASP A 117 1.96 -1.42 -8.75
C ASP A 117 1.94 0.08 -8.40
N THR A 118 0.82 0.77 -8.67
CA THR A 118 0.66 2.18 -8.29
C THR A 118 0.76 2.37 -6.77
N LYS A 119 0.14 1.48 -5.98
CA LYS A 119 0.26 1.52 -4.53
C LYS A 119 1.69 1.25 -4.08
N LEU A 120 2.40 0.34 -4.75
CA LEU A 120 3.81 0.06 -4.46
C LEU A 120 4.66 1.32 -4.62
N VAL A 121 4.53 2.01 -5.76
CA VAL A 121 5.27 3.25 -6.04
C VAL A 121 4.91 4.33 -5.03
N SER A 122 3.63 4.71 -4.95
CA SER A 122 3.16 5.81 -4.11
C SER A 122 3.32 5.60 -2.60
N THR A 123 3.31 4.34 -2.13
CA THR A 123 3.41 4.04 -0.68
C THR A 123 4.84 3.80 -0.24
N PHE A 124 5.69 3.22 -1.10
CA PHE A 124 7.02 2.75 -0.67
C PHE A 124 8.19 3.40 -1.42
N LEU A 125 8.04 3.73 -2.70
CA LEU A 125 9.15 4.27 -3.51
C LEU A 125 9.18 5.81 -3.52
N ASP A 126 8.03 6.46 -3.27
CA ASP A 126 7.90 7.93 -3.19
C ASP A 126 8.09 8.51 -1.79
N VAL A 127 8.49 7.70 -0.81
CA VAL A 127 8.67 8.17 0.57
C VAL A 127 9.89 9.09 0.67
N ALA A 128 9.71 10.23 1.33
CA ALA A 128 10.78 11.18 1.57
C ALA A 128 11.88 10.61 2.48
N VAL A 129 13.12 11.06 2.25
CA VAL A 129 14.29 10.75 3.06
C VAL A 129 14.96 12.04 3.51
N ASP A 130 15.71 11.99 4.60
CA ASP A 130 16.56 13.10 5.05
C ASP A 130 17.82 13.25 4.18
N GLU A 131 18.67 14.22 4.54
CA GLU A 131 19.97 14.48 3.90
C GLU A 131 20.96 13.31 3.99
N ASN A 132 20.74 12.35 4.90
CA ASN A 132 21.55 11.17 5.11
C ASN A 132 20.93 9.91 4.47
N ASN A 133 19.97 10.09 3.57
CA ASN A 133 19.21 9.03 2.89
C ASN A 133 18.42 8.13 3.83
N ARG A 134 17.98 8.66 4.98
CA ARG A 134 17.21 7.93 5.98
C ARG A 134 15.73 8.29 5.91
N MET A 135 14.90 7.26 5.87
CA MET A 135 13.46 7.38 6.02
C MET A 135 13.10 7.29 7.50
N HIS A 136 12.29 8.25 7.97
CA HIS A 136 11.75 8.25 9.32
C HIS A 136 10.28 7.83 9.31
N THR A 137 9.87 7.01 10.29
CA THR A 137 8.47 6.60 10.49
C THR A 137 8.04 6.99 11.90
N SER A 138 6.75 7.03 12.17
CA SER A 138 6.23 7.13 13.54
C SER A 138 5.79 5.76 14.04
N TYR A 139 6.21 5.41 15.26
CA TYR A 139 5.76 4.20 15.95
C TYR A 139 4.74 4.57 17.02
N ASN A 140 3.59 3.88 17.01
CA ASN A 140 2.56 4.04 18.01
C ASN A 140 2.38 2.74 18.80
N ALA A 141 2.83 2.76 20.05
CA ALA A 141 2.68 1.66 21.02
C ALA A 141 1.27 1.53 21.61
N SER A 142 0.43 2.57 21.50
CA SER A 142 -0.94 2.62 22.03
C SER A 142 -2.03 2.36 20.98
N GLY A 143 -1.65 2.19 19.71
CA GLY A 143 -2.58 2.19 18.58
C GLY A 143 -3.41 0.92 18.41
N THR A 144 -3.04 -0.20 19.05
CA THR A 144 -3.74 -1.48 18.87
C THR A 144 -4.30 -2.03 20.18
N LYS A 145 -5.48 -2.65 20.12
CA LYS A 145 -6.13 -3.30 21.29
C LYS A 145 -5.32 -4.47 21.86
N ASN A 146 -4.37 -4.99 21.07
CA ASN A 146 -3.57 -6.18 21.41
C ASN A 146 -2.15 -5.80 21.81
N TYR A 147 -1.88 -4.53 22.14
CA TYR A 147 -0.58 -4.02 22.59
C TYR A 147 0.57 -4.16 21.57
N ARG A 148 0.24 -4.41 20.30
CA ARG A 148 1.22 -4.36 19.21
C ARG A 148 1.54 -2.91 18.89
N ILE A 149 2.82 -2.65 18.63
CA ILE A 149 3.27 -1.40 18.01
C ILE A 149 2.70 -1.35 16.60
N SER A 150 2.36 -0.16 16.14
CA SER A 150 2.02 0.13 14.75
C SER A 150 2.99 1.16 14.19
N SER A 151 3.23 1.13 12.87
CA SER A 151 4.03 2.14 12.18
C SER A 151 3.19 2.89 11.16
N SER A 152 3.39 4.20 11.04
CA SER A 152 2.67 5.05 10.09
C SER A 152 3.52 6.24 9.64
N LYS A 153 2.90 7.12 8.85
CA LYS A 153 3.43 8.46 8.62
C LYS A 153 3.60 9.19 9.95
N ASP A 154 4.61 10.04 10.02
CA ASP A 154 4.84 10.96 11.13
C ASP A 154 3.91 12.20 11.03
N LEU A 155 4.09 13.15 11.96
CA LEU A 155 3.28 14.38 12.00
C LEU A 155 3.48 15.26 10.76
N TRP A 156 4.60 15.11 10.06
CA TRP A 156 4.93 15.88 8.85
C TRP A 156 4.52 15.14 7.58
N SER A 157 3.70 14.09 7.72
CA SER A 157 3.25 13.21 6.63
C SER A 157 4.39 12.50 5.90
N SER A 158 5.56 12.38 6.53
CA SER A 158 6.72 11.63 6.05
C SER A 158 6.72 10.20 6.61
N GLY A 159 7.42 9.29 5.94
CA GLY A 159 7.46 7.88 6.31
C GLY A 159 6.28 7.06 5.78
N MET A 160 6.21 5.81 6.24
CA MET A 160 5.20 4.84 5.82
C MET A 160 4.98 3.74 6.85
N ASN A 161 4.04 2.84 6.58
CA ASN A 161 3.84 1.66 7.42
C ASN A 161 4.84 0.55 7.06
N LEU A 162 5.89 0.41 7.87
CA LEU A 162 6.95 -0.59 7.72
C LEU A 162 6.47 -2.03 7.91
N GLN A 163 5.36 -2.24 8.60
CA GLN A 163 4.82 -3.58 8.85
C GLN A 163 4.20 -4.20 7.60
N ASN A 164 3.88 -3.38 6.61
CA ASN A 164 3.25 -3.80 5.36
C ASN A 164 4.21 -3.82 4.17
N ILE A 165 5.53 -3.76 4.39
CA ILE A 165 6.52 -3.81 3.30
C ILE A 165 6.44 -5.17 2.58
N PRO A 166 6.19 -5.17 1.26
CA PRO A 166 6.11 -6.37 0.43
C PRO A 166 7.37 -7.24 0.49
N VAL A 167 7.16 -8.56 0.64
CA VAL A 167 8.21 -9.60 0.70
C VAL A 167 8.39 -10.39 -0.58
N GLY A 168 7.62 -10.08 -1.63
CA GLY A 168 7.63 -10.81 -2.91
C GLY A 168 7.24 -12.29 -2.87
N LYS A 169 6.65 -12.78 -1.77
CA LYS A 169 6.23 -14.20 -1.65
C LYS A 169 5.07 -14.60 -2.57
N ARG A 170 4.36 -13.64 -3.17
CA ARG A 170 3.20 -13.88 -4.03
C ARG A 170 3.53 -13.47 -5.46
N PRO A 171 3.08 -14.22 -6.48
CA PRO A 171 3.25 -13.82 -7.88
C PRO A 171 2.76 -12.39 -8.12
N GLY A 172 3.55 -11.60 -8.85
CA GLY A 172 3.24 -10.20 -9.16
C GLY A 172 3.43 -9.20 -8.02
N VAL A 173 4.00 -9.61 -6.88
CA VAL A 173 4.41 -8.70 -5.80
C VAL A 173 5.92 -8.58 -5.83
N GLU A 174 6.45 -7.37 -6.02
CA GLU A 174 7.90 -7.14 -5.96
C GLU A 174 8.40 -7.26 -4.51
N ASN A 175 9.57 -7.87 -4.30
CA ASN A 175 10.26 -7.79 -3.01
C ASN A 175 11.07 -6.49 -2.96
N ILE A 176 10.68 -5.56 -2.09
CA ILE A 176 11.35 -4.26 -1.96
C ILE A 176 12.16 -4.14 -0.67
N ARG A 177 12.29 -5.22 0.11
CA ARG A 177 13.01 -5.18 1.39
C ARG A 177 14.52 -4.98 1.24
N HIS A 178 15.06 -5.27 0.06
CA HIS A 178 16.47 -5.05 -0.25
C HIS A 178 16.82 -3.55 -0.38
N LEU A 179 15.83 -2.66 -0.39
CA LEU A 179 16.04 -1.21 -0.42
C LEU A 179 16.31 -0.61 0.98
N PHE A 180 16.10 -1.39 2.05
CA PHE A 180 16.17 -0.97 3.45
C PHE A 180 17.29 -1.68 4.20
#